data_AF-K0BCI6-F1
#
_entry.id   AF-K0BCI6-F1
#
_cell.length_a   1.000
_cell.length_b   1.000
_cell.length_c   1.000
_cell.angle_alpha   90.00
_cell.angle_beta   90.00
_cell.angle_gamma   90.00
#
_symmetry.space_group_name_H-M   'P 1'
#
loop_
_entity.id
_entity.type
_entity.pdbx_description
1 polymer ?
#
loop_
_entity_poly.entity_id
_entity_poly.type
_entity_poly.pdbx_seq_one_letter_code
_entity_poly.pdbx_strand_id
1 'polypeptide(L)'
;MKSKNLKYHIQTHIKASKIPKKLSKSAYGYSMAEGIFVGLPASKMKGKWVQLTIPPLPPRAVVPIGHIGPWNGGGWNDKYDDPYWRAKKRPQAETGKDFQNKTTDKSGIQISDKLWKLMGLQKKRSVFVNWHFVQSPKNKRALVIDENGKRKMHIP
;
A
#
# COMPACT_ATOMS: atom_id res chain seq x y z
N MET A 1 -12.59 22.12 -19.55
CA MET A 1 -11.28 21.51 -19.22
C MET A 1 -11.33 20.01 -19.50
N LYS A 2 -10.55 19.51 -20.47
CA LYS A 2 -10.45 18.06 -20.74
C LYS A 2 -9.66 17.39 -19.62
N SER A 3 -10.29 16.51 -18.85
CA SER A 3 -9.64 15.64 -17.87
C SER A 3 -8.59 14.80 -18.60
N LYS A 4 -7.29 15.13 -18.44
CA LYS A 4 -6.21 14.25 -18.85
C LYS A 4 -6.37 12.95 -18.06
N ASN A 5 -6.83 11.89 -18.72
CA ASN A 5 -6.80 10.54 -18.17
C ASN A 5 -5.34 10.19 -17.88
N LEU A 6 -4.88 10.41 -16.64
CA LEU A 6 -3.61 9.87 -16.18
C LEU A 6 -3.69 8.35 -16.30
N LYS A 7 -3.02 7.80 -17.31
CA LYS A 7 -2.75 6.36 -17.37
C LYS A 7 -1.79 6.06 -16.22
N TYR A 8 -2.33 5.59 -15.11
CA TYR A 8 -1.51 5.16 -13.98
C TYR A 8 -0.78 3.86 -14.35
N HIS A 9 0.55 3.87 -14.29
CA HIS A 9 1.37 2.71 -14.59
C HIS A 9 1.22 1.65 -13.48
N ILE A 10 1.00 0.40 -13.89
CA ILE A 10 0.91 -0.74 -12.98
C ILE A 10 2.30 -1.14 -12.53
N GLN A 11 2.52 -1.12 -11.22
CA GLN A 11 3.67 -1.71 -10.57
C GLN A 11 3.40 -3.20 -10.41
N THR A 12 4.25 -4.05 -10.98
CA THR A 12 4.05 -5.50 -10.99
C THR A 12 5.01 -6.19 -10.03
N HIS A 13 4.55 -7.30 -9.47
CA HIS A 13 5.37 -8.20 -8.66
C HIS A 13 6.12 -7.50 -7.51
N ILE A 14 5.45 -6.54 -6.86
CA ILE A 14 6.00 -5.81 -5.71
C ILE A 14 5.80 -6.66 -4.46
N LYS A 15 6.84 -6.83 -3.64
CA LYS A 15 6.68 -7.56 -2.38
C LYS A 15 5.87 -6.70 -1.40
N ALA A 16 4.75 -7.21 -0.93
CA ALA A 16 3.94 -6.61 0.12
C ALA A 16 4.18 -7.31 1.45
N SER A 17 4.27 -6.51 2.51
CA SER A 17 4.28 -6.99 3.90
C SER A 17 3.17 -6.32 4.71
N LYS A 18 2.98 -6.80 5.93
CA LYS A 18 2.07 -6.17 6.88
C LYS A 18 2.76 -5.01 7.59
N ILE A 19 2.05 -3.90 7.81
CA ILE A 19 2.57 -2.80 8.63
C ILE A 19 2.82 -3.29 10.07
N PRO A 20 4.00 -3.05 10.66
CA PRO A 20 4.30 -3.44 12.03
C PRO A 20 3.35 -2.77 13.06
N LYS A 21 2.86 -3.54 14.03
CA LYS A 21 1.93 -3.07 15.10
C LYS A 21 2.63 -2.28 16.21
N LYS A 22 3.47 -1.30 15.86
CA LYS A 22 4.19 -0.48 16.86
C LYS A 22 3.45 0.81 17.23
N LEU A 23 2.44 1.19 16.45
CA LEU A 23 1.72 2.45 16.59
C LEU A 23 0.22 2.19 16.76
N SER A 24 -0.48 3.08 17.45
CA SER A 24 -1.95 3.07 17.54
C SER A 24 -2.60 3.74 16.33
N LYS A 25 -1.94 4.75 15.74
CA LYS A 25 -2.36 5.47 14.54
C LYS A 25 -1.32 5.40 13.42
N SER A 26 -1.80 5.40 12.19
CA SER A 26 -0.98 5.46 10.98
C SER A 26 -0.45 6.87 10.73
N ALA A 27 0.46 7.03 9.77
CA ALA A 27 1.01 8.33 9.42
C ALA A 27 -0.06 9.35 8.94
N TYR A 28 -1.18 8.87 8.39
CA TYR A 28 -2.28 9.74 7.97
C TYR A 28 -3.52 9.66 8.87
N GLY A 29 -3.37 9.14 10.10
CA GLY A 29 -4.37 9.22 11.16
C GLY A 29 -5.36 8.05 11.22
N TYR A 30 -5.19 7.01 10.42
CA TYR A 30 -6.03 5.82 10.45
C TYR A 30 -5.71 4.95 11.68
N SER A 31 -6.72 4.23 12.19
CA SER A 31 -6.50 3.23 13.24
C SER A 31 -5.61 2.10 12.73
N MET A 32 -4.55 1.76 13.47
CA MET A 32 -3.70 0.62 13.12
C MET A 32 -4.37 -0.73 13.40
N ALA A 33 -5.38 -0.76 14.27
CA ALA A 33 -6.16 -1.96 14.57
C ALA A 33 -7.28 -2.17 13.54
N GLU A 34 -8.03 -1.09 13.23
CA GLU A 34 -9.29 -1.17 12.52
C GLU A 34 -9.28 -0.58 11.10
N GLY A 35 -8.23 0.16 10.73
CA GLY A 35 -8.15 0.83 9.44
C GLY A 35 -7.80 -0.12 8.30
N ILE A 36 -8.27 0.23 7.09
CA ILE A 36 -8.10 -0.52 5.85
C ILE A 36 -7.43 0.38 4.82
N PHE A 37 -6.10 0.30 4.80
CA PHE A 37 -5.24 1.13 3.96
C PHE A 37 -3.94 0.41 3.60
N VAL A 38 -3.18 1.04 2.71
CA VAL A 38 -1.77 0.71 2.42
C VAL A 38 -0.82 1.82 2.90
N GLY A 39 0.45 1.46 3.06
CA GLY A 39 1.56 2.40 3.10
C GLY A 39 2.33 2.38 1.79
N LEU A 40 2.73 3.56 1.31
CA LEU A 40 3.80 3.70 0.31
C LEU A 40 4.99 4.44 0.94
N PRO A 41 6.23 4.21 0.48
CA PRO A 41 7.43 4.85 1.02
C PRO A 41 7.54 6.30 0.50
N ALA A 42 6.47 7.11 0.64
CA ALA A 42 6.48 8.53 0.30
C ALA A 42 5.52 9.33 1.19
N SER A 43 5.96 10.51 1.62
CA SER A 43 5.32 11.38 2.62
C SER A 43 4.11 12.19 2.13
N LYS A 44 3.98 12.43 0.82
CA LYS A 44 2.95 13.31 0.21
C LYS A 44 1.86 12.52 -0.49
N MET A 45 1.34 11.47 0.19
CA MET A 45 0.39 10.51 -0.40
C MET A 45 -1.02 10.53 0.21
N LYS A 46 -1.26 11.35 1.23
CA LYS A 46 -2.58 11.49 1.86
C LYS A 46 -3.67 11.81 0.82
N GLY A 47 -4.80 11.10 0.90
CA GLY A 47 -5.95 11.28 0.00
C GLY A 47 -5.82 10.57 -1.36
N LYS A 48 -4.67 9.95 -1.67
CA LYS A 48 -4.49 9.10 -2.85
C LYS A 48 -4.98 7.68 -2.57
N TRP A 49 -5.34 6.97 -3.62
CA TRP A 49 -5.91 5.62 -3.58
C TRP A 49 -5.18 4.70 -4.53
N VAL A 50 -5.12 3.42 -4.17
CA VAL A 50 -4.54 2.38 -5.01
C VAL A 50 -5.52 1.23 -5.21
N GLN A 51 -5.41 0.57 -6.35
CA GLN A 51 -5.94 -0.77 -6.54
C GLN A 51 -4.82 -1.78 -6.32
N LEU A 52 -5.11 -2.82 -5.55
CA LEU A 52 -4.22 -3.95 -5.28
C LEU A 52 -4.76 -5.21 -5.95
N THR A 53 -3.86 -5.97 -6.55
CA THR A 53 -4.12 -7.31 -7.11
C THR A 53 -3.09 -8.27 -6.54
N ILE A 54 -3.50 -9.49 -6.19
CA ILE A 54 -2.59 -10.56 -5.73
C ILE A 54 -2.56 -11.62 -6.84
N PRO A 55 -1.57 -11.61 -7.75
CA PRO A 55 -1.55 -12.55 -8.86
C PRO A 55 -1.51 -14.02 -8.38
N PRO A 56 -2.11 -14.97 -9.13
CA PRO A 56 -2.86 -14.78 -10.38
C PRO A 56 -4.33 -14.34 -10.17
N LEU A 57 -4.72 -14.01 -8.94
CA LEU A 57 -6.11 -13.70 -8.58
C LEU A 57 -6.51 -12.31 -9.14
N PRO A 58 -7.81 -12.08 -9.38
CA PRO A 58 -8.32 -10.76 -9.76
C PRO A 58 -8.03 -9.69 -8.69
N PRO A 59 -8.25 -8.39 -9.00
CA PRO A 59 -8.08 -7.30 -8.03
C PRO A 59 -8.73 -7.63 -6.69
N ARG A 60 -8.00 -7.39 -5.61
CA ARG A 60 -8.39 -7.74 -4.25
C ARG A 60 -8.84 -6.53 -3.43
N ALA A 61 -8.36 -5.33 -3.75
CA ALA A 61 -8.77 -4.16 -2.99
C ALA A 61 -8.63 -2.84 -3.76
N VAL A 62 -9.49 -1.88 -3.44
CA VAL A 62 -9.33 -0.45 -3.75
C VAL A 62 -9.38 0.32 -2.44
N VAL A 63 -8.25 0.89 -2.03
CA VAL A 63 -8.05 1.41 -0.67
C VAL A 63 -7.24 2.71 -0.69
N PRO A 64 -7.39 3.58 0.33
CA PRO A 64 -6.56 4.76 0.45
C PRO A 64 -5.13 4.39 0.82
N ILE A 65 -4.22 5.31 0.52
CA ILE A 65 -2.90 5.33 1.14
C ILE A 65 -3.05 6.00 2.50
N GLY A 66 -2.79 5.24 3.56
CA GLY A 66 -2.99 5.64 4.94
C GLY A 66 -1.70 5.73 5.75
N HIS A 67 -0.56 5.30 5.22
CA HIS A 67 0.70 5.26 5.95
C HIS A 67 1.91 5.64 5.07
N ILE A 68 3.01 6.02 5.72
CA ILE A 68 4.32 6.18 5.09
C ILE A 68 5.12 4.93 5.44
N GLY A 69 5.31 4.06 4.47
CA GLY A 69 5.96 2.77 4.68
C GLY A 69 5.94 1.97 3.37
N PRO A 70 6.88 1.07 3.09
CA PRO A 70 7.91 0.53 3.98
C PRO A 70 8.94 1.57 4.45
N TRP A 71 9.57 1.29 5.59
CA TRP A 71 10.62 2.17 6.11
C TRP A 71 11.78 2.25 5.12
N ASN A 72 12.21 3.47 4.83
CA ASN A 72 13.31 3.76 3.91
C ASN A 72 14.34 4.76 4.49
N GLY A 73 14.44 4.83 5.82
CA GLY A 73 15.43 5.69 6.49
C GLY A 73 14.88 6.99 7.05
N GLY A 74 13.64 7.39 6.77
CA GLY A 74 13.19 8.75 7.13
C GLY A 74 12.00 8.89 8.07
N GLY A 75 11.25 7.83 8.35
CA GLY A 75 9.93 7.98 8.96
C GLY A 75 9.06 8.92 8.11
N TRP A 76 8.83 10.13 8.61
CA TRP A 76 7.98 11.16 8.00
C TRP A 76 8.77 12.23 7.25
N ASN A 77 10.11 12.14 7.25
CA ASN A 77 11.00 13.04 6.53
C ASN A 77 11.03 12.69 5.04
N ASP A 78 10.70 13.67 4.19
CA ASP A 78 10.63 13.49 2.74
C ASP A 78 12.00 13.29 2.05
N LYS A 79 13.11 13.58 2.76
CA LYS A 79 14.48 13.27 2.32
C LYS A 79 14.66 11.80 1.91
N TYR A 80 13.89 10.90 2.50
CA TYR A 80 13.99 9.46 2.26
C TYR A 80 12.76 8.88 1.55
N ASP A 81 11.96 9.73 0.92
CA ASP A 81 10.88 9.29 0.03
C ASP A 81 11.48 8.46 -1.13
N ASP A 82 10.84 7.33 -1.41
CA ASP A 82 11.13 6.46 -2.55
C ASP A 82 9.87 6.30 -3.42
N PRO A 83 9.54 7.32 -4.24
CA PRO A 83 8.43 7.24 -5.16
C PRO A 83 8.81 6.44 -6.42
N TYR A 84 9.27 5.19 -6.25
CA TYR A 84 9.82 4.32 -7.30
C TYR A 84 8.94 4.22 -8.55
N TRP A 85 7.62 4.31 -8.37
CA TRP A 85 6.63 4.28 -9.45
C TRP A 85 6.76 5.44 -10.45
N ARG A 86 7.31 6.60 -10.03
CA ARG A 86 7.51 7.76 -10.92
C ARG A 86 8.57 7.49 -11.99
N ALA A 87 9.60 6.73 -11.62
CA ALA A 87 10.72 6.40 -12.49
C ALA A 87 10.66 4.97 -13.05
N LYS A 88 9.53 4.26 -12.86
CA LYS A 88 9.37 2.84 -13.21
C LYS A 88 10.49 1.96 -12.63
N LYS A 89 10.92 2.27 -11.40
CA LYS A 89 11.97 1.53 -10.69
C LYS A 89 11.37 0.53 -9.69
N ARG A 90 12.23 -0.33 -9.14
CA ARG A 90 11.91 -1.13 -7.94
C ARG A 90 12.02 -0.27 -6.68
N PRO A 91 11.22 -0.53 -5.63
CA PRO A 91 11.40 0.10 -4.34
C PRO A 91 12.80 -0.18 -3.77
N GLN A 92 13.45 0.85 -3.22
CA GLN A 92 14.77 0.77 -2.59
C GLN A 92 14.82 -0.32 -1.51
N ALA A 93 13.77 -0.40 -0.70
CA ALA A 93 13.70 -1.36 0.39
C ALA A 93 13.85 -2.81 -0.07
N GLU A 94 13.51 -3.17 -1.32
CA GLU A 94 13.66 -4.54 -1.84
C GLU A 94 15.11 -5.01 -1.95
N THR A 95 16.08 -4.09 -2.03
CA THR A 95 17.52 -4.41 -1.96
C THR A 95 17.92 -5.04 -0.62
N GLY A 96 17.06 -4.95 0.40
CA GLY A 96 17.36 -5.34 1.77
C GLY A 96 17.99 -4.24 2.59
N LYS A 97 18.22 -3.05 2.00
CA LYS A 97 18.83 -1.88 2.63
C LYS A 97 18.00 -0.62 2.38
N ASP A 98 17.83 0.20 3.42
CA ASP A 98 17.27 1.54 3.28
C ASP A 98 18.34 2.54 2.82
N PHE A 99 17.95 3.81 2.60
CA PHE A 99 18.89 4.88 2.24
C PHE A 99 19.90 5.26 3.34
N GLN A 100 19.81 4.66 4.53
CA GLN A 100 20.81 4.76 5.61
C GLN A 100 21.60 3.45 5.80
N ASN A 101 21.53 2.51 4.85
CA ASN A 101 22.17 1.20 4.91
C ASN A 101 21.70 0.28 6.06
N LYS A 102 20.52 0.56 6.65
CA LYS A 102 19.89 -0.31 7.65
C LYS A 102 19.08 -1.40 6.96
N THR A 103 18.98 -2.56 7.61
CA THR A 103 18.26 -3.72 7.06
C THR A 103 16.75 -3.47 6.98
N THR A 104 16.14 -3.85 5.86
CA THR A 104 14.68 -3.74 5.61
C THR A 104 14.01 -5.11 5.57
N ASP A 105 12.67 -5.12 5.55
CA ASP A 105 11.87 -6.35 5.35
C ASP A 105 11.73 -6.76 3.87
N LYS A 106 12.41 -6.03 2.98
CA LYS A 106 12.35 -6.16 1.52
C LYS A 106 10.98 -5.90 0.90
N SER A 107 10.04 -5.29 1.62
CA SER A 107 8.76 -4.91 1.03
C SER A 107 8.87 -3.61 0.23
N GLY A 108 8.04 -3.46 -0.79
CA GLY A 108 7.86 -2.23 -1.57
C GLY A 108 6.55 -1.50 -1.31
N ILE A 109 5.65 -2.15 -0.57
CA ILE A 109 4.35 -1.64 -0.13
C ILE A 109 3.99 -2.35 1.17
N GLN A 110 3.33 -1.65 2.08
CA GLN A 110 2.82 -2.26 3.31
C GLN A 110 1.30 -2.21 3.36
N ILE A 111 0.70 -3.20 3.99
CA ILE A 111 -0.74 -3.39 4.07
C ILE A 111 -1.15 -3.42 5.55
N SER A 112 -2.21 -2.69 5.91
CA SER A 112 -2.79 -2.70 7.26
C SER A 112 -3.21 -4.09 7.72
N ASP A 113 -3.18 -4.37 9.03
CA ASP A 113 -3.50 -5.71 9.59
C ASP A 113 -4.92 -6.16 9.24
N LYS A 114 -5.90 -5.24 9.28
CA LYS A 114 -7.29 -5.57 8.93
C LYS A 114 -7.46 -5.86 7.44
N LEU A 115 -6.85 -5.06 6.56
CA LEU A 115 -6.87 -5.35 5.12
C LEU A 115 -6.19 -6.69 4.81
N TRP A 116 -5.06 -6.99 5.46
CA TRP A 116 -4.35 -8.27 5.35
C TRP A 116 -5.25 -9.46 5.69
N LYS A 117 -6.02 -9.36 6.80
CA LYS A 117 -7.00 -10.37 7.22
C LYS A 117 -8.17 -10.51 6.26
N LEU A 118 -8.74 -9.39 5.80
CA LEU A 118 -9.87 -9.38 4.87
C LEU A 118 -9.52 -10.01 3.52
N MET A 119 -8.24 -9.97 3.12
CA MET A 119 -7.74 -10.63 1.91
C MET A 119 -7.33 -12.10 2.12
N GLY A 120 -7.56 -12.69 3.31
CA GLY A 120 -7.24 -14.09 3.58
C GLY A 120 -5.74 -14.38 3.75
N LEU A 121 -4.92 -13.38 4.08
CA LEU A 121 -3.46 -13.51 4.08
C LEU A 121 -2.86 -13.88 5.45
N GLN A 122 -3.66 -14.21 6.46
CA GLN A 122 -3.23 -14.39 7.87
C GLN A 122 -2.08 -15.39 8.03
N LYS A 123 -2.02 -16.42 7.18
CA LYS A 123 -0.97 -17.46 7.19
C LYS A 123 0.27 -17.08 6.38
N LYS A 124 0.34 -15.87 5.81
CA LYS A 124 1.44 -15.39 4.97
C LYS A 124 2.21 -14.30 5.68
N ARG A 125 3.54 -14.37 5.62
CA ARG A 125 4.44 -13.30 6.11
C ARG A 125 4.56 -12.14 5.11
N SER A 126 4.56 -12.47 3.82
CA SER A 126 4.60 -11.53 2.70
C SER A 126 3.92 -12.15 1.48
N VAL A 127 3.49 -11.32 0.54
CA VAL A 127 2.93 -11.75 -0.76
C VAL A 127 3.45 -10.84 -1.87
N PHE A 128 3.41 -11.30 -3.13
CA PHE A 128 3.62 -10.41 -4.27
C PHE A 128 2.29 -9.80 -4.70
N VAL A 129 2.30 -8.50 -4.99
CA VAL A 129 1.14 -7.76 -5.46
C VAL A 129 1.46 -6.99 -6.73
N ASN A 130 0.43 -6.78 -7.54
CA ASN A 130 0.43 -5.71 -8.53
C ASN A 130 -0.39 -4.55 -7.97
N TRP A 131 0.01 -3.32 -8.24
CA TRP A 131 -0.75 -2.16 -7.80
C TRP A 131 -0.61 -0.97 -8.74
N HIS A 132 -1.61 -0.09 -8.72
CA HIS A 132 -1.53 1.22 -9.39
C HIS A 132 -2.42 2.23 -8.69
N PHE A 133 -2.17 3.51 -8.94
CA PHE A 133 -3.07 4.57 -8.50
C PHE A 133 -4.43 4.48 -9.19
N VAL A 134 -5.46 4.87 -8.46
CA VAL A 134 -6.82 5.01 -8.97
C VAL A 134 -7.43 6.32 -8.47
N GLN A 135 -8.52 6.75 -9.11
CA GLN A 135 -9.32 7.84 -8.58
C GLN A 135 -9.94 7.42 -7.25
N SER A 136 -10.05 8.38 -6.33
CA SER A 136 -10.75 8.15 -5.07
C SER A 136 -12.23 7.83 -5.35
N PRO A 137 -12.79 6.73 -4.78
CA PRO A 137 -14.21 6.42 -4.92
C PRO A 137 -15.09 7.58 -4.45
N LYS A 138 -16.20 7.84 -5.15
CA LYS A 138 -17.13 8.94 -4.81
C LYS A 138 -17.64 8.85 -3.37
N ASN A 139 -17.94 7.63 -2.91
CA ASN A 139 -18.42 7.37 -1.55
C ASN A 139 -17.30 7.29 -0.49
N LYS A 140 -16.03 7.47 -0.88
CA LYS A 140 -14.85 7.39 0.00
C LYS A 140 -14.70 6.07 0.77
N ARG A 141 -15.35 5.00 0.32
CA ARG A 141 -15.29 3.68 0.96
C ARG A 141 -14.27 2.78 0.26
N ALA A 142 -13.56 1.99 1.06
CA ALA A 142 -12.67 0.94 0.58
C ALA A 142 -13.50 -0.22 0.01
N LEU A 143 -13.09 -0.76 -1.14
CA LEU A 143 -13.63 -2.01 -1.68
C LEU A 143 -12.63 -3.13 -1.40
N VAL A 144 -13.08 -4.24 -0.84
CA VAL A 144 -12.27 -5.45 -0.67
C VAL A 144 -13.02 -6.65 -1.25
N ILE A 145 -12.30 -7.50 -1.97
CA ILE A 145 -12.77 -8.78 -2.50
C ILE A 145 -12.10 -9.88 -1.69
N ASP A 146 -12.89 -10.53 -0.83
CA ASP A 146 -12.39 -11.61 0.02
C ASP A 146 -12.02 -12.86 -0.78
N GLU A 147 -11.40 -13.84 -0.12
CA GLU A 147 -10.90 -15.07 -0.76
C GLU A 147 -11.95 -15.83 -1.58
N ASN A 148 -13.23 -15.73 -1.20
CA ASN A 148 -14.38 -16.34 -1.88
C ASN A 148 -14.95 -15.48 -3.03
N GLY A 149 -14.30 -14.37 -3.35
CA GLY A 149 -14.72 -13.45 -4.41
C GLY A 149 -15.84 -12.48 -4.00
N LYS A 150 -16.24 -12.45 -2.73
CA LYS A 150 -17.33 -11.57 -2.27
C LYS A 150 -16.81 -10.15 -2.10
N ARG A 151 -17.49 -9.22 -2.75
CA ARG A 151 -17.23 -7.77 -2.69
C ARG A 151 -17.83 -7.17 -1.42
N LYS A 152 -17.04 -6.40 -0.67
CA LYS A 152 -17.50 -5.68 0.53
C LYS A 152 -16.96 -4.25 0.55
N MET A 153 -17.81 -3.32 0.95
CA MET A 153 -17.45 -1.92 1.13
C MET A 153 -17.17 -1.61 2.59
N HIS A 154 -16.04 -0.98 2.89
CA HIS A 154 -15.60 -0.68 4.24
C HIS A 154 -15.36 0.81 4.44
N ILE A 155 -15.53 1.27 5.67
CA ILE A 155 -14.98 2.56 6.10
C ILE A 155 -13.46 2.38 6.22
N PRO A 156 -12.64 3.19 5.54
CA PRO A 156 -11.20 3.01 5.55
C PRO A 156 -10.52 3.34 6.88
#